data_AF-A0A6L9Y9B4-F1
#
_entry.id   AF-A0A6L9Y9B4-F1
#
_cell.length_a   1.000
_cell.length_b   1.000
_cell.length_c   1.000
_cell.angle_alpha   90.00
_cell.angle_beta   90.00
_cell.angle_gamma   90.00
#
_symmetry.space_group_name_H-M   'P 1'
#
loop_
_entity.id
_entity.type
_entity.pdbx_description
1 polymer ?
#
loop_
_entity_poly.entity_id
_entity_poly.type
_entity_poly.pdbx_seq_one_letter_code
_entity_poly.pdbx_strand_id
1 'polypeptide(L)'
;MEIFEKFTAISNLSLQCKLPLQFSQERLLTDYYNLINKFGVEQHFRHDHHDGGWKTIGLITSGGDVYTDKLIPGKPFLETPAMGMCPYIKEILTKLPGSKRRVRLMFLESGSVIKWHRDKTDTLDGAISSRFHIPIITSSKI
;
A
#
# COMPACT_ATOMS: atom_id res chain seq x y z
N MET A 1 -16.25 -12.63 -12.45
CA MET A 1 -15.57 -11.46 -13.04
C MET A 1 -16.54 -10.65 -13.88
N GLU A 2 -17.15 -11.24 -14.91
CA GLU A 2 -18.07 -10.55 -15.83
C GLU A 2 -19.22 -9.78 -15.18
N ILE A 3 -19.82 -10.26 -14.08
CA ILE A 3 -21.01 -9.62 -13.50
C ILE A 3 -20.69 -8.23 -12.94
N PHE A 4 -19.59 -8.07 -12.21
CA PHE A 4 -19.21 -6.78 -11.63
C PHE A 4 -18.84 -5.77 -12.72
N GLU A 5 -18.04 -6.20 -13.70
CA GLU A 5 -17.66 -5.39 -14.86
C GLU A 5 -18.89 -4.94 -15.66
N LYS A 6 -19.83 -5.86 -15.92
CA LYS A 6 -21.11 -5.57 -16.59
C LYS A 6 -21.93 -4.54 -15.81
N PHE A 7 -22.05 -4.67 -14.49
CA PHE A 7 -22.79 -3.68 -13.68
C PHE A 7 -22.11 -2.31 -13.69
N THR A 8 -20.78 -2.24 -13.57
CA THR A 8 -20.05 -0.96 -13.60
C THR A 8 -20.16 -0.28 -14.95
N ALA A 9 -20.15 -1.05 -16.04
CA ALA A 9 -20.32 -0.54 -17.40
C ALA A 9 -21.75 -0.01 -17.64
N ILE A 10 -22.78 -0.75 -17.19
CA ILE A 10 -24.19 -0.36 -17.36
C ILE A 10 -24.54 0.87 -16.51
N SER A 11 -23.93 1.02 -15.33
CA SER A 11 -24.19 2.13 -14.41
C SER A 11 -23.40 3.41 -14.72
N ASN A 12 -22.54 3.38 -15.75
CA ASN A 12 -21.69 4.51 -16.16
C ASN A 12 -20.88 5.10 -15.00
N LEU A 13 -20.48 4.26 -14.04
CA LEU A 13 -19.74 4.67 -12.85
C LEU A 13 -18.28 4.95 -13.21
N SER A 14 -17.79 6.15 -12.88
CA SER A 14 -16.35 6.43 -12.91
C SER A 14 -15.68 5.84 -11.67
N LEU A 15 -15.01 4.70 -11.83
CA LEU A 15 -14.25 4.06 -10.75
C LEU A 15 -12.84 4.64 -10.57
N GLN A 16 -12.50 5.66 -11.35
CA GLN A 16 -11.20 6.31 -11.33
C GLN A 16 -11.34 7.82 -11.16
N CYS A 17 -10.39 8.41 -10.46
CA CYS A 17 -10.26 9.85 -10.31
C CYS A 17 -8.78 10.22 -10.43
N LYS A 18 -8.49 11.24 -11.24
CA LYS A 18 -7.13 11.76 -11.38
C LYS A 18 -6.87 12.74 -10.23
N LEU A 19 -5.90 12.40 -9.38
CA LEU A 19 -5.45 13.30 -8.32
C LEU A 19 -4.47 14.34 -8.90
N PRO A 20 -4.50 15.61 -8.43
CA PRO A 20 -3.57 16.65 -8.85
C PRO A 20 -2.21 16.49 -8.15
N LEU A 21 -1.66 15.29 -8.15
CA LEU A 21 -0.39 14.94 -7.51
C LEU A 21 0.60 14.47 -8.56
N GLN A 22 1.86 14.88 -8.41
CA GLN A 22 2.96 14.43 -9.24
C GLN A 22 4.08 13.91 -8.35
N PHE A 23 4.68 12.80 -8.78
CA PHE A 23 5.75 12.13 -8.06
C PHE A 23 6.99 12.04 -8.95
N SER A 24 8.16 12.31 -8.38
CA SER A 24 9.46 12.06 -9.00
C SER A 24 9.77 10.58 -8.87
N GLN A 25 9.75 9.87 -9.99
CA GLN A 25 10.07 8.45 -10.03
C GLN A 25 11.48 8.17 -9.50
N GLU A 26 12.46 9.00 -9.88
CA GLU A 26 13.85 8.88 -9.43
C GLU A 26 13.96 8.95 -7.90
N ARG A 27 13.37 9.98 -7.27
CA ARG A 27 13.42 10.13 -5.81
C ARG A 27 12.70 8.99 -5.09
N LEU A 28 11.60 8.49 -5.67
CA LEU A 28 10.84 7.36 -5.11
C LEU A 28 11.64 6.05 -5.21
N LEU A 29 12.37 5.85 -6.31
CA LEU A 29 13.29 4.73 -6.47
C LEU A 29 14.48 4.83 -5.51
N THR A 30 15.03 6.02 -5.27
CA THR A 30 16.09 6.23 -4.27
C THR A 30 15.65 5.78 -2.88
N ASP A 31 14.47 6.23 -2.43
CA ASP A 31 13.89 5.80 -1.16
C ASP A 31 13.67 4.28 -1.10
N TYR A 32 13.17 3.71 -2.20
CA TYR A 32 12.97 2.27 -2.34
C TYR A 32 14.30 1.50 -2.16
N TYR A 33 15.35 1.87 -2.89
CA TYR A 33 16.64 1.20 -2.84
C TYR A 33 17.31 1.34 -1.48
N ASN A 34 17.25 2.53 -0.87
CA ASN A 34 17.76 2.75 0.50
C ASN A 34 17.09 1.81 1.51
N LEU A 35 15.77 1.65 1.38
CA LEU A 35 14.99 0.80 2.26
C LEU A 35 15.36 -0.69 2.10
N ILE A 36 15.31 -1.24 0.88
CA ILE A 36 15.53 -2.68 0.66
C ILE A 36 16.99 -3.11 0.91
N ASN A 37 17.95 -2.19 0.80
CA ASN A 37 19.34 -2.48 1.13
C ASN A 37 19.57 -2.57 2.64
N LYS A 38 18.71 -1.93 3.44
CA LYS A 38 18.85 -1.86 4.90
C LYS A 38 17.93 -2.84 5.64
N PHE A 39 16.74 -3.07 5.12
CA PHE A 39 15.71 -3.92 5.72
C PHE A 39 15.43 -5.11 4.81
N GLY A 40 15.38 -6.31 5.39
CA GLY A 40 14.87 -7.47 4.69
C GLY A 40 13.38 -7.30 4.36
N VAL A 41 12.92 -7.94 3.27
CA VAL A 41 11.50 -7.95 2.93
C VAL A 41 10.84 -9.18 3.55
N GLU A 42 9.89 -9.01 4.47
CA GLU A 42 9.14 -10.11 5.08
C GLU A 42 7.80 -10.35 4.40
N GLN A 43 7.26 -11.56 4.54
CA GLN A 43 5.96 -11.93 3.96
C GLN A 43 4.81 -11.10 4.54
N HIS A 44 3.82 -10.78 3.70
CA HIS A 44 2.58 -10.13 4.12
C HIS A 44 1.83 -11.02 5.13
N PHE A 45 1.22 -10.43 6.18
CA PHE A 45 0.64 -11.21 7.30
C PHE A 45 -0.57 -12.08 6.92
N ARG A 46 -1.17 -11.85 5.75
CA ARG A 46 -2.31 -12.63 5.22
C ARG A 46 -1.84 -13.80 4.36
N HIS A 47 -1.19 -14.76 5.01
CA HIS A 47 -0.65 -15.96 4.36
C HIS A 47 -1.71 -16.78 3.59
N ASP A 48 -3.00 -16.58 3.85
CA ASP A 48 -4.13 -17.21 3.17
C ASP A 48 -4.45 -16.59 1.79
N HIS A 49 -3.98 -15.36 1.54
CA HIS A 49 -4.31 -14.55 0.36
C HIS A 49 -3.25 -14.57 -0.75
N HIS A 50 -2.10 -15.20 -0.53
CA HIS A 50 -1.00 -15.31 -1.51
C HIS A 50 -0.21 -16.61 -1.31
N ASP A 51 0.63 -16.94 -2.28
CA ASP A 51 1.49 -18.13 -2.35
C ASP A 51 2.90 -17.92 -1.74
N GLY A 52 3.06 -16.87 -0.92
CA GLY A 52 4.35 -16.48 -0.34
C GLY A 52 5.07 -15.32 -1.05
N GLY A 53 4.70 -14.96 -2.28
CA GLY A 53 5.33 -13.87 -3.03
C GLY A 53 4.78 -12.46 -2.76
N TRP A 54 3.81 -12.33 -1.84
CA TRP A 54 3.35 -11.03 -1.34
C TRP A 54 4.13 -10.66 -0.08
N LYS A 55 4.92 -9.60 -0.15
CA LYS A 55 5.80 -9.17 0.92
C LYS A 55 5.60 -7.69 1.26
N THR A 56 6.00 -7.28 2.47
CA THR A 56 5.82 -5.90 2.94
C THR A 56 6.98 -5.38 3.77
N ILE A 57 7.18 -4.07 3.73
CA ILE A 57 7.97 -3.34 4.73
C ILE A 57 7.10 -2.20 5.26
N GLY A 58 6.81 -2.20 6.55
CA GLY A 58 6.00 -1.20 7.22
C GLY A 58 6.79 0.08 7.48
N LEU A 59 6.25 1.23 7.06
CA LEU A 59 6.78 2.58 7.33
C LEU A 59 6.01 3.27 8.46
N ILE A 60 4.70 3.00 8.56
CA ILE A 60 3.86 3.34 9.72
C ILE A 60 3.03 2.10 10.05
N THR A 61 3.17 1.58 11.27
CA THR A 61 2.53 0.34 11.71
C THR A 61 1.89 0.49 13.09
N SER A 62 1.07 -0.48 13.48
CA SER A 62 0.55 -0.57 14.85
C SER A 62 1.68 -0.90 15.81
N GLY A 63 2.16 0.09 16.57
CA GLY A 63 3.24 -0.05 17.54
C GLY A 63 4.65 0.24 17.02
N GLY A 64 4.82 0.60 15.74
CA GLY A 64 6.10 1.10 15.21
C GLY A 64 7.13 0.03 14.83
N ASP A 65 6.76 -1.24 14.87
CA ASP A 65 7.60 -2.35 14.40
C ASP A 65 7.50 -2.49 12.87
N VAL A 66 8.65 -2.68 12.20
CA VAL A 66 8.78 -2.70 10.73
C VAL A 66 8.00 -3.84 10.08
N TYR A 67 7.88 -4.97 10.78
CA TYR A 67 7.30 -6.21 10.25
C TYR A 67 5.87 -6.45 10.73
N THR A 68 5.35 -5.55 11.56
CA THR A 68 3.96 -5.57 12.01
C THR A 68 3.04 -5.00 10.93
N ASP A 69 2.73 -5.83 9.93
CA ASP A 69 1.83 -5.43 8.85
C ASP A 69 0.36 -5.42 9.30
N LYS A 70 -0.03 -6.23 10.29
CA LYS A 70 -1.42 -6.27 10.81
C LYS A 70 -1.79 -5.04 11.65
N LEU A 71 -3.08 -4.68 11.63
CA LEU A 71 -3.64 -3.73 12.60
C LEU A 71 -3.77 -4.43 13.96
N ILE A 72 -3.21 -3.83 15.00
CA ILE A 72 -3.34 -4.31 16.38
C ILE A 72 -4.26 -3.36 17.15
N PRO A 73 -5.46 -3.81 17.59
CA PRO A 73 -6.37 -2.98 18.38
C PRO A 73 -5.69 -2.40 19.62
N GLY A 74 -5.95 -1.12 19.91
CA GLY A 74 -5.38 -0.41 21.06
C GLY A 74 -3.92 0.01 20.92
N LYS A 75 -3.21 -0.37 19.85
CA LYS A 75 -1.85 0.13 19.57
C LYS A 75 -1.92 1.41 18.73
N PRO A 76 -1.10 2.44 19.04
CA PRO A 76 -1.00 3.63 18.21
C PRO A 76 -0.35 3.31 16.86
N PHE A 77 -0.62 4.13 15.85
CA PHE A 77 0.11 4.11 14.58
C PHE A 77 1.37 4.95 14.73
N LEU A 78 2.55 4.34 14.60
CA LEU A 78 3.84 4.98 14.80
C LEU A 78 4.72 4.77 13.58
N GLU A 79 5.56 5.77 13.26
CA GLU A 79 6.63 5.59 12.29
C GLU A 79 7.56 4.46 12.75
N THR A 80 7.97 3.63 11.80
CA THR A 80 8.97 2.60 12.05
C THR A 80 10.37 3.16 11.78
N PRO A 81 11.45 2.52 12.26
CA PRO A 81 12.82 2.91 11.89
C PRO A 81 13.06 2.95 10.37
N ALA A 82 12.32 2.16 9.60
CA ALA A 82 12.41 2.12 8.13
C ALA A 82 12.01 3.44 7.48
N MET A 83 11.10 4.19 8.09
CA MET A 83 10.67 5.50 7.62
C MET A 83 11.81 6.54 7.59
N GLY A 84 12.87 6.35 8.37
CA GLY A 84 14.09 7.16 8.31
C GLY A 84 14.88 7.03 7.01
N MET A 85 14.66 5.96 6.23
CA MET A 85 15.34 5.72 4.94
C MET A 85 14.57 6.32 3.75
N CYS A 86 13.39 6.89 3.99
CA CYS A 86 12.47 7.31 2.93
C CYS A 86 12.06 8.78 3.04
N PRO A 87 13.01 9.74 2.91
CA PRO A 87 12.71 11.17 3.01
C PRO A 87 11.72 11.65 1.94
N TYR A 88 11.72 11.08 0.74
CA TYR A 88 10.77 11.48 -0.30
C TYR A 88 9.37 10.91 -0.07
N ILE A 89 9.24 9.68 0.42
CA ILE A 89 7.95 9.11 0.83
C ILE A 89 7.37 9.95 1.98
N LYS A 90 8.19 10.40 2.95
CA LYS A 90 7.72 11.36 3.97
C LYS A 90 7.12 12.61 3.34
N GLU A 91 7.81 13.21 2.37
CA GLU A 91 7.31 14.38 1.64
C GLU A 91 6.00 14.10 0.90
N ILE A 92 5.83 12.91 0.30
CA ILE A 92 4.57 12.50 -0.34
C ILE A 92 3.45 12.42 0.70
N LEU A 93 3.71 11.83 1.86
CA LEU A 93 2.70 11.69 2.92
C LEU A 93 2.20 13.05 3.43
N THR A 94 3.04 14.08 3.48
CA THR A 94 2.59 15.42 3.89
C THR A 94 1.63 16.07 2.89
N LYS A 95 1.71 15.70 1.61
CA LYS A 95 0.81 16.18 0.54
C LYS A 95 -0.53 15.46 0.49
N LEU A 96 -0.63 14.26 1.08
CA LEU A 96 -1.87 13.49 1.13
C LEU A 96 -2.76 13.96 2.29
N PRO A 97 -4.08 14.11 2.07
CA PRO A 97 -5.00 14.50 3.14
C PRO A 97 -5.18 13.41 4.21
N GLY A 98 -5.70 13.81 5.38
CA GLY A 98 -6.06 12.90 6.46
C GLY A 98 -4.88 12.36 7.29
N SER A 99 -5.20 11.67 8.38
CA SER A 99 -4.21 11.02 9.26
C SER A 99 -3.72 9.71 8.66
N LYS A 100 -2.43 9.41 8.81
CA LYS A 100 -1.79 8.26 8.18
C LYS A 100 -1.85 7.10 9.17
N ARG A 101 -2.63 6.07 8.83
CA ARG A 101 -2.77 4.87 9.66
C ARG A 101 -1.68 3.87 9.34
N ARG A 102 -1.81 3.19 8.20
CA ARG A 102 -0.84 2.20 7.73
C ARG A 102 -0.18 2.72 6.46
N VAL A 103 1.15 2.77 6.48
CA VAL A 103 1.97 3.09 5.30
C VAL A 103 2.99 1.98 5.16
N ARG A 104 3.09 1.41 3.97
CA ARG A 104 3.93 0.24 3.71
C ARG A 104 4.34 0.19 2.25
N LEU A 105 5.54 -0.33 1.98
CA LEU A 105 5.85 -0.87 0.67
C LEU A 105 5.27 -2.27 0.56
N MET A 106 4.69 -2.58 -0.60
CA MET A 106 4.18 -3.90 -0.93
C MET A 106 4.85 -4.39 -2.19
N PHE A 107 5.25 -5.66 -2.16
CA PHE A 107 5.95 -6.34 -3.22
C PHE A 107 5.10 -7.52 -3.65
N LEU A 108 4.94 -7.69 -4.95
CA LEU A 108 4.27 -8.85 -5.53
C LEU A 108 5.25 -9.50 -6.50
N GLU A 109 5.69 -10.71 -6.18
CA GLU A 109 6.61 -11.48 -7.02
C GLU A 109 5.94 -11.93 -8.33
N SER A 110 6.78 -12.21 -9.33
CA SER A 110 6.28 -12.66 -10.63
C SER A 110 5.54 -13.99 -10.48
N GLY A 111 4.34 -14.08 -11.05
CA GLY A 111 3.49 -15.27 -10.98
C GLY A 111 2.61 -15.35 -9.74
N SER A 112 2.82 -14.50 -8.72
CA SER A 112 1.96 -14.46 -7.55
C SER A 112 0.58 -13.89 -7.87
N VAL A 113 -0.45 -14.48 -7.25
CA VAL A 113 -1.83 -14.06 -7.40
C VAL A 113 -2.39 -13.67 -6.04
N ILE A 114 -2.95 -12.46 -5.95
CA ILE A 114 -3.76 -12.04 -4.81
C ILE A 114 -5.18 -12.57 -5.02
N LYS A 115 -5.66 -13.45 -4.14
CA LYS A 115 -7.01 -14.00 -4.24
C LYS A 115 -8.06 -12.90 -4.12
N TRP A 116 -9.19 -13.06 -4.82
CA TRP A 116 -10.28 -12.10 -4.82
C TRP A 116 -10.85 -11.90 -3.41
N HIS A 117 -10.94 -10.65 -2.94
CA HIS A 117 -11.43 -10.32 -1.60
C HIS A 117 -11.97 -8.88 -1.54
N ARG A 118 -12.64 -8.55 -0.44
CA ARG A 118 -13.08 -7.19 -0.10
C ARG A 118 -12.55 -6.78 1.27
N ASP A 119 -11.98 -5.59 1.36
CA ASP A 119 -11.67 -4.97 2.65
C ASP A 119 -12.95 -4.44 3.29
N LYS A 120 -13.21 -4.83 4.55
CA LYS A 120 -14.47 -4.47 5.24
C LYS A 120 -14.51 -3.03 5.74
N THR A 121 -13.34 -2.43 6.00
CA THR A 121 -13.22 -1.13 6.68
C THR A 121 -12.71 0.00 5.79
N ASP A 122 -12.30 -0.34 4.57
CA ASP A 122 -11.71 0.62 3.63
C ASP A 122 -12.71 0.95 2.50
N THR A 123 -13.17 2.19 2.45
CA THR A 123 -14.03 2.73 1.37
C THR A 123 -13.77 4.22 1.15
N LEU A 124 -14.23 4.75 0.01
CA LEU A 124 -14.18 6.19 -0.28
C LEU A 124 -15.32 6.93 0.44
N ASP A 125 -16.51 6.33 0.49
CA ASP A 125 -17.71 6.95 1.06
C ASP A 125 -18.04 6.37 2.44
N GLY A 126 -17.87 7.17 3.51
CA GLY A 126 -18.32 6.83 4.86
C GLY A 126 -17.48 5.80 5.63
N ALA A 127 -16.22 5.58 5.23
CA ALA A 127 -15.34 4.57 5.81
C ALA A 127 -14.60 4.98 7.09
N ILE A 128 -14.00 3.99 7.75
CA ILE A 128 -12.97 4.20 8.78
C ILE A 128 -11.62 4.63 8.15
N SER A 129 -11.32 4.18 6.93
CA SER A 129 -10.14 4.62 6.16
C SER A 129 -10.32 4.52 4.65
N SER A 130 -9.53 5.29 3.92
CA SER A 130 -9.34 5.14 2.48
C SER A 130 -7.93 4.64 2.19
N ARG A 131 -7.76 3.87 1.11
CA ARG A 131 -6.47 3.28 0.72
C ARG A 131 -5.99 3.87 -0.59
N PHE A 132 -4.74 4.32 -0.59
CA PHE A 132 -4.07 4.85 -1.77
C PHE A 132 -2.91 3.93 -2.15
N HIS A 133 -2.79 3.62 -3.44
CA HIS A 133 -1.67 2.88 -4.00
C HIS A 133 -0.90 3.79 -4.94
N ILE A 134 0.41 3.90 -4.73
CA ILE A 134 1.34 4.60 -5.61
C ILE A 134 2.30 3.53 -6.16
N PRO A 135 2.18 3.13 -7.43
CA PRO A 135 3.12 2.20 -8.05
C PRO A 135 4.53 2.81 -8.09
N ILE A 136 5.53 2.06 -7.64
CA ILE A 136 6.95 2.48 -7.68
C ILE A 136 7.67 1.79 -8.85
N ILE A 137 7.56 0.46 -8.90
CA ILE A 137 8.09 -0.40 -9.97
C ILE A 137 6.93 -1.25 -10.44
N THR A 138 6.65 -1.23 -11.74
CA THR A 138 5.66 -2.07 -12.40
C THR A 138 6.23 -2.64 -13.71
N SER A 139 5.49 -3.52 -14.37
CA SER A 139 5.82 -4.06 -15.69
C SER A 139 4.65 -3.86 -16.64
N SER A 140 4.86 -4.02 -17.95
CA SER A 140 3.77 -3.94 -18.94
C SER A 140 2.71 -5.05 -18.81
N LYS A 141 2.94 -6.05 -17.95
CA LYS A 141 1.99 -7.14 -17.68
C LYS A 141 1.01 -6.83 -16.54
N ILE A 142 1.17 -5.68 -15.87
CA ILE A 142 0.37 -5.23 -14.71
C ILE A 142 -0.09 -3.80 -14.95
#